data_AF-A0A2V7G1G8-F1
#
_entry.id   AF-A0A2V7G1G8-F1
#
_cell.length_a   1.000
_cell.length_b   1.000
_cell.length_c   1.000
_cell.angle_alpha   90.00
_cell.angle_beta   90.00
_cell.angle_gamma   90.00
#
_symmetry.space_group_name_H-M   'P 1'
#
loop_
_entity.id
_entity.type
_entity.pdbx_description
1 polymer ?
#
loop_
_entity_poly.entity_id
_entity_poly.type
_entity_poly.pdbx_seq_one_letter_code
_entity_poly.pdbx_strand_id
1 'polypeptide(L)'
;KRVELQNFQARKKLLEYDDVMNQQREVIYSLRLFALEGGEELKAEALRMVEQAVAELADELIGTAKDAYQWDRELIETEFLLKFLISVPGVTDPAKVRNRDELVQAAQQAGREAFQAKLDHFKEIETKVGAVNIGAQALSHVMLTVIDEKWKD
;
A
#
# COMPACT_ATOMS: atom_id res chain seq x y z
N LYS A 1 38.12 23.62 -29.21
CA LYS A 1 38.45 23.43 -27.77
C LYS A 1 37.37 23.95 -26.80
N ARG A 2 37.07 25.26 -26.69
CA ARG A 2 36.04 25.75 -25.72
C ARG A 2 34.62 25.23 -26.00
N VAL A 3 34.22 25.22 -27.27
CA VAL A 3 32.90 24.72 -27.71
C VAL A 3 32.80 23.20 -27.55
N GLU A 4 33.87 22.45 -27.85
CA GLU A 4 33.91 20.99 -27.64
C GLU A 4 33.83 20.63 -26.16
N LEU A 5 34.50 21.38 -25.27
CA LEU A 5 34.41 21.17 -23.83
C LEU A 5 33.00 21.47 -23.31
N GLN A 6 32.35 22.54 -23.79
CA GLN A 6 30.95 22.83 -23.47
C GLN A 6 30.02 21.72 -23.97
N ASN A 7 30.21 21.24 -25.20
CA ASN A 7 29.44 20.13 -25.76
C ASN A 7 29.63 18.83 -24.97
N PHE A 8 30.86 18.54 -24.54
CA PHE A 8 31.18 17.38 -23.71
C PHE A 8 30.51 17.47 -22.33
N GLN A 9 30.59 18.63 -21.67
CA GLN A 9 29.94 18.86 -20.38
C GLN A 9 28.40 18.76 -20.49
N ALA A 10 27.81 19.26 -21.57
CA ALA A 10 26.38 19.15 -21.81
C ALA A 10 25.96 17.67 -21.98
N ARG A 11 26.70 16.89 -22.76
CA ARG A 11 26.44 15.44 -22.92
C ARG A 11 26.63 14.66 -21.62
N LYS A 12 27.65 15.00 -20.83
CA LYS A 12 27.90 14.37 -19.53
C LYS A 12 26.72 14.60 -18.59
N LYS A 13 26.24 15.85 -18.48
CA LYS A 13 25.06 16.15 -17.66
C LYS A 13 23.82 15.40 -18.16
N LEU A 14 23.59 15.39 -19.47
CA LEU A 14 22.47 14.63 -20.06
C LEU A 14 22.55 13.15 -19.72
N LEU A 15 23.73 12.53 -19.82
CA LEU A 15 23.96 11.13 -19.47
C LEU A 15 23.68 10.87 -17.99
N GLU A 16 24.15 11.74 -17.09
CA GLU A 16 23.88 11.60 -15.64
C GLU A 16 22.38 11.66 -15.32
N TYR A 17 21.60 12.52 -16.01
CA TYR A 17 20.14 12.53 -15.87
C TYR A 17 19.50 11.26 -16.45
N ASP A 18 19.99 10.78 -17.60
CA ASP A 18 19.49 9.56 -18.24
C ASP A 18 19.76 8.32 -17.40
N ASP A 19 20.93 8.24 -16.75
CA ASP A 19 21.29 7.14 -15.85
C ASP A 19 20.30 7.03 -14.66
N VAL A 20 19.94 8.17 -14.05
CA VAL A 20 18.93 8.20 -12.97
C VAL A 20 17.56 7.76 -13.49
N MET A 21 17.14 8.30 -14.64
CA MET A 21 15.86 7.93 -15.26
C MET A 21 15.82 6.46 -15.68
N ASN A 22 16.94 5.89 -16.13
CA ASN A 22 17.04 4.50 -16.50
C ASN A 22 16.94 3.58 -15.27
N GLN A 23 17.64 3.91 -14.17
CA GLN A 23 17.52 3.16 -12.91
C GLN A 23 16.09 3.16 -12.38
N GLN A 24 15.41 4.30 -12.40
CA GLN A 24 13.99 4.37 -12.01
C GLN A 24 13.12 3.48 -12.90
N ARG A 25 13.34 3.51 -14.22
CA ARG A 25 12.60 2.68 -15.18
C ARG A 25 12.80 1.19 -14.95
N GLU A 26 14.02 0.76 -14.65
CA GLU A 26 14.33 -0.64 -14.32
C GLU A 26 13.55 -1.10 -13.09
N VAL A 27 13.47 -0.26 -12.04
CA VAL A 27 12.67 -0.56 -10.84
C VAL A 27 11.18 -0.65 -11.17
N ILE A 28 10.62 0.33 -11.89
CA ILE A 28 9.20 0.34 -12.27
C ILE A 28 8.85 -0.87 -13.13
N TYR A 29 9.69 -1.24 -14.10
CA TYR A 29 9.46 -2.42 -14.93
C TYR A 29 9.52 -3.71 -14.12
N SER A 30 10.39 -3.79 -13.12
CA SER A 30 10.46 -4.94 -12.21
C SER A 30 9.18 -5.05 -11.37
N LEU A 31 8.68 -3.95 -10.81
CA LEU A 31 7.41 -3.94 -10.06
C LEU A 31 6.21 -4.30 -10.95
N ARG A 32 6.20 -3.79 -12.18
CA ARG A 32 5.13 -4.06 -13.15
C ARG A 32 5.15 -5.53 -13.58
N LEU A 33 6.32 -6.11 -13.80
CA LEU A 33 6.48 -7.53 -14.08
C LEU A 33 5.97 -8.38 -12.90
N PHE A 34 6.37 -8.04 -11.68
CA PHE A 34 5.89 -8.71 -10.46
C PHE A 34 4.36 -8.68 -10.34
N ALA A 35 3.73 -7.53 -10.62
CA ALA A 35 2.27 -7.42 -10.63
C ALA A 35 1.59 -8.25 -11.74
N LEU A 36 2.24 -8.39 -12.91
CA LEU A 36 1.77 -9.24 -14.01
C LEU A 36 1.89 -10.74 -13.70
N GLU A 37 2.97 -11.15 -13.02
CA GLU A 37 3.21 -12.53 -12.61
C GLU A 37 2.17 -12.99 -11.56
N GLY A 38 1.79 -12.08 -10.65
CA GLY A 38 0.71 -12.31 -9.71
C GLY A 38 1.00 -13.42 -8.70
N GLY A 39 -0.02 -14.22 -8.38
CA GLY A 39 0.11 -15.36 -7.47
C GLY A 39 0.23 -15.00 -5.98
N GLU A 40 0.68 -15.98 -5.18
CA GLU A 40 0.74 -15.83 -3.72
C GLU A 40 1.79 -14.81 -3.25
N GLU A 41 2.87 -14.60 -4.01
CA GLU A 41 3.87 -13.58 -3.68
C GLU A 41 3.30 -12.17 -3.80
N LEU A 42 2.59 -11.88 -4.90
CA LEU A 42 1.88 -10.60 -5.06
C LEU A 42 0.84 -10.40 -3.96
N LYS A 43 0.10 -11.45 -3.61
CA LYS A 43 -0.87 -11.41 -2.52
C LYS A 43 -0.23 -11.12 -1.17
N ALA A 44 0.90 -11.76 -0.86
CA ALA A 44 1.64 -11.51 0.36
C ALA A 44 2.19 -10.07 0.42
N GLU A 45 2.69 -9.56 -0.71
CA GLU A 45 3.13 -8.16 -0.81
C GLU A 45 1.97 -7.18 -0.63
N ALA A 46 0.84 -7.41 -1.29
CA ALA A 46 -0.35 -6.59 -1.12
C ALA A 46 -0.84 -6.57 0.34
N LEU A 47 -0.77 -7.71 1.03
CA LEU A 47 -1.11 -7.79 2.45
C LEU A 47 -0.15 -6.95 3.31
N ARG A 48 1.17 -7.02 3.03
CA ARG A 48 2.16 -6.17 3.71
C ARG A 48 1.88 -4.69 3.48
N MET A 49 1.52 -4.29 2.26
CA MET A 49 1.15 -2.92 1.94
C MET A 49 -0.09 -2.46 2.74
N VAL A 50 -1.11 -3.32 2.87
CA VAL A 50 -2.28 -3.03 3.71
C VAL A 50 -1.88 -2.86 5.17
N GLU A 51 -1.08 -3.79 5.72
CA GLU A 51 -0.61 -3.74 7.11
C GLU A 51 0.24 -2.50 7.41
N GLN A 52 1.00 -2.04 6.43
CA GLN A 52 1.78 -0.82 6.54
C GLN A 52 0.89 0.42 6.46
N ALA A 53 -0.05 0.49 5.50
CA ALA A 53 -0.95 1.62 5.35
C ALA A 53 -1.82 1.85 6.60
N VAL A 54 -2.33 0.79 7.23
CA VAL A 54 -3.11 0.92 8.47
C VAL A 54 -2.25 1.33 9.66
N ALA A 55 -0.99 0.90 9.72
CA ALA A 55 -0.05 1.31 10.75
C ALA A 55 0.33 2.79 10.61
N GLU A 56 0.56 3.26 9.38
CA GLU A 56 0.84 4.66 9.07
C GLU A 56 -0.34 5.57 9.44
N LEU A 57 -1.58 5.16 9.13
CA LEU A 57 -2.77 5.90 9.56
C LEU A 57 -2.89 5.93 11.09
N ALA A 58 -2.62 4.82 11.79
CA ALA A 58 -2.61 4.81 13.25
C ALA A 58 -1.61 5.83 13.81
N ASP A 59 -0.41 5.90 13.25
CA ASP A 59 0.63 6.86 13.65
C ASP A 59 0.24 8.31 13.38
N GLU A 60 -0.37 8.57 12.22
CA GLU A 60 -0.87 9.90 11.86
C GLU A 60 -1.91 10.39 12.88
N LEU A 61 -2.85 9.52 13.24
CA LEU A 61 -3.99 9.88 14.10
C LEU A 61 -3.60 10.07 15.57
N ILE A 62 -2.65 9.28 16.09
CA ILE A 62 -2.14 9.49 17.45
C ILE A 62 -1.19 10.69 17.53
N GLY A 63 -0.57 11.05 16.40
CA GLY A 63 0.37 12.15 16.31
C GLY A 63 1.51 12.04 17.33
N THR A 64 1.65 13.06 18.18
CA THR A 64 2.69 13.08 19.24
C THR A 64 2.15 12.63 20.61
N ALA A 65 0.87 12.27 20.71
CA ALA A 65 0.23 11.91 21.96
C ALA A 65 0.70 10.52 22.42
N LYS A 66 1.52 10.50 23.48
CA LYS A 66 2.02 9.25 24.10
C LYS A 66 1.01 8.60 25.03
N ASP A 67 0.10 9.39 25.59
CA ASP A 67 -0.94 8.91 26.49
C ASP A 67 -2.19 8.51 25.69
N ALA A 68 -2.55 7.23 25.75
CA ALA A 68 -3.69 6.69 25.02
C ALA A 68 -5.05 7.24 25.51
N TYR A 69 -5.11 7.89 26.68
CA TYR A 69 -6.30 8.60 27.14
C TYR A 69 -6.49 9.96 26.45
N GLN A 70 -5.46 10.48 25.79
CA GLN A 70 -5.53 11.76 25.05
C GLN A 70 -5.91 11.57 23.58
N TRP A 71 -6.02 10.34 23.11
CA TRP A 71 -6.36 10.04 21.73
C TRP A 71 -7.83 10.35 21.43
N ASP A 72 -8.07 10.96 20.27
CA ASP A 72 -9.41 11.12 19.73
C ASP A 72 -9.88 9.79 19.12
N ARG A 73 -10.52 8.96 19.94
CA ARG A 73 -10.92 7.59 19.55
C ARG A 73 -12.09 7.54 18.59
N GLU A 74 -12.98 8.53 18.65
CA GLU A 74 -14.08 8.67 17.69
C GLU A 74 -13.53 9.03 16.31
N LEU A 75 -12.55 9.95 16.26
CA LEU A 75 -11.84 10.25 15.03
C LEU A 75 -11.09 9.03 14.51
N ILE A 76 -10.39 8.29 15.38
CA ILE A 76 -9.66 7.08 14.96
C ILE A 76 -10.61 6.06 14.33
N GLU A 77 -11.71 5.72 15.01
CA GLU A 77 -12.71 4.79 14.48
C GLU A 77 -13.26 5.26 13.13
N THR A 78 -13.61 6.56 13.03
CA THR A 78 -14.16 7.17 11.82
C THR A 78 -13.18 7.13 10.65
N GLU A 79 -11.93 7.49 10.88
CA GLU A 79 -10.90 7.57 9.83
C GLU A 79 -10.55 6.18 9.27
N PHE A 80 -10.45 5.15 10.13
CA PHE A 80 -10.29 3.77 9.66
C PHE A 80 -11.47 3.30 8.82
N LEU A 81 -12.69 3.65 9.22
CA LEU A 81 -13.89 3.32 8.46
C LEU A 81 -13.94 4.06 7.12
N LEU A 82 -13.64 5.35 7.08
CA LEU A 82 -13.75 6.15 5.84
C LEU A 82 -12.64 5.85 4.84
N LYS A 83 -11.40 5.68 5.30
CA LYS A 83 -10.24 5.48 4.42
C LYS A 83 -10.09 4.02 3.97
N PHE A 84 -10.39 3.08 4.86
CA PHE A 84 -10.12 1.65 4.61
C PHE A 84 -11.34 0.75 4.67
N LEU A 85 -12.52 1.29 5.03
CA LEU A 85 -13.76 0.50 5.20
C LEU A 85 -13.61 -0.62 6.24
N ILE A 86 -12.77 -0.39 7.27
CA ILE A 86 -12.56 -1.35 8.36
C ILE A 86 -12.96 -0.75 9.70
N SER A 87 -13.45 -1.60 10.60
CA SER A 87 -13.66 -1.26 12.00
C SER A 87 -12.53 -1.86 12.83
N VAL A 88 -11.84 -1.03 13.62
CA VAL A 88 -10.75 -1.51 14.50
C VAL A 88 -11.34 -1.96 15.83
N PRO A 89 -11.27 -3.26 16.18
CA PRO A 89 -11.93 -3.77 17.39
C PRO A 89 -11.41 -3.12 18.67
N GLY A 90 -12.34 -2.60 19.49
CA GLY A 90 -12.02 -2.05 20.81
C GLY A 90 -11.34 -0.68 20.79
N VAL A 91 -11.18 -0.03 19.62
CA VAL A 91 -10.48 1.26 19.51
C VAL A 91 -11.15 2.39 20.30
N THR A 92 -12.47 2.33 20.47
CA THR A 92 -13.27 3.28 21.28
C THR A 92 -13.13 3.08 22.79
N ASP A 93 -12.52 1.98 23.23
CA ASP A 93 -12.35 1.66 24.65
C ASP A 93 -10.86 1.74 25.06
N PRO A 94 -10.46 2.75 25.86
CA PRO A 94 -9.07 2.89 26.31
C PRO A 94 -8.59 1.75 27.19
N ALA A 95 -9.48 0.94 27.78
CA ALA A 95 -9.07 -0.26 28.51
C ALA A 95 -8.69 -1.42 27.59
N LYS A 96 -9.16 -1.43 26.33
CA LYS A 96 -8.89 -2.48 25.33
C LYS A 96 -7.69 -2.15 24.43
N VAL A 97 -7.54 -0.90 24.04
CA VAL A 97 -6.42 -0.42 23.22
C VAL A 97 -5.68 0.67 23.99
N ARG A 98 -4.56 0.27 24.61
CA ARG A 98 -3.90 1.02 25.69
C ARG A 98 -2.63 1.75 25.27
N ASN A 99 -2.09 1.40 24.11
CA ASN A 99 -0.85 1.96 23.59
C ASN A 99 -0.81 1.81 22.07
N ARG A 100 0.18 2.46 21.44
CA ARG A 100 0.37 2.46 19.98
C ARG A 100 0.42 1.04 19.41
N ASP A 101 1.20 0.17 20.04
CA ASP A 101 1.44 -1.17 19.49
C ASP A 101 0.15 -1.99 19.46
N GLU A 102 -0.70 -1.87 20.48
CA GLU A 102 -2.02 -2.49 20.50
C GLU A 102 -2.95 -1.92 19.43
N LEU A 103 -2.92 -0.60 19.20
CA LEU A 103 -3.71 0.03 18.13
C LEU A 103 -3.27 -0.49 16.76
N VAL A 104 -1.97 -0.48 16.49
CA VAL A 104 -1.39 -0.96 15.23
C VAL A 104 -1.70 -2.44 15.03
N GLN A 105 -1.55 -3.28 16.05
CA GLN A 105 -1.87 -4.71 15.96
C GLN A 105 -3.36 -4.94 15.68
N ALA A 106 -4.25 -4.21 16.35
CA ALA A 106 -5.70 -4.30 16.12
C ALA A 106 -6.07 -3.85 14.70
N ALA A 107 -5.48 -2.75 14.22
CA ALA A 107 -5.72 -2.22 12.88
C ALA A 107 -5.18 -3.17 11.79
N GLN A 108 -3.97 -3.72 11.97
CA GLN A 108 -3.41 -4.73 11.08
C GLN A 108 -4.24 -6.01 11.05
N GLN A 109 -4.75 -6.45 12.20
CA GLN A 109 -5.63 -7.62 12.25
C GLN A 109 -6.93 -7.36 11.49
N ALA A 110 -7.58 -6.20 11.71
CA ALA A 110 -8.77 -5.81 10.98
C ALA A 110 -8.51 -5.69 9.46
N GLY A 111 -7.36 -5.14 9.07
CA GLY A 111 -6.92 -5.05 7.67
C GLY A 111 -6.72 -6.43 7.02
N ARG A 112 -6.05 -7.36 7.72
CA ARG A 112 -5.87 -8.75 7.27
C ARG A 112 -7.22 -9.46 7.09
N GLU A 113 -8.13 -9.31 8.05
CA GLU A 113 -9.46 -9.91 7.99
C GLU A 113 -10.28 -9.35 6.84
N ALA A 114 -10.28 -8.03 6.63
CA ALA A 114 -10.96 -7.39 5.52
C ALA A 114 -10.40 -7.83 4.15
N PHE A 115 -9.07 -7.89 4.04
CA PHE A 115 -8.40 -8.37 2.83
C PHE A 115 -8.78 -9.83 2.52
N GLN A 116 -8.71 -10.71 3.53
CA GLN A 116 -9.07 -12.12 3.39
C GLN A 116 -10.55 -12.30 3.04
N ALA A 117 -11.45 -11.57 3.71
CA ALA A 117 -12.87 -11.58 3.42
C ALA A 117 -13.17 -11.15 1.98
N LYS A 118 -12.43 -10.16 1.44
CA LYS A 118 -12.56 -9.75 0.04
C LYS A 118 -12.12 -10.86 -0.92
N LEU A 119 -11.03 -11.57 -0.62
CA LEU A 119 -10.58 -12.70 -1.43
C LEU A 119 -11.59 -13.86 -1.40
N ASP A 120 -12.16 -14.17 -0.23
CA ASP A 120 -13.15 -15.23 -0.12
C ASP A 120 -14.45 -14.86 -0.83
N HIS A 121 -14.85 -13.59 -0.81
CA HIS A 121 -15.96 -13.10 -1.62
C HIS A 121 -15.71 -13.30 -3.13
N PHE A 122 -14.48 -13.09 -3.63
CA PHE A 122 -14.16 -13.40 -5.02
C PHE A 122 -14.28 -14.90 -5.33
N LYS A 123 -13.84 -15.79 -4.42
CA LYS A 123 -14.01 -17.24 -4.60
C LYS A 123 -15.49 -17.66 -4.65
N GLU A 124 -16.35 -17.01 -3.87
CA GLU A 124 -17.79 -17.24 -3.93
C GLU A 124 -18.37 -16.84 -5.30
N ILE A 125 -17.94 -15.69 -5.84
CA ILE A 125 -18.35 -15.23 -7.17
C ILE A 125 -17.89 -16.22 -8.23
N GLU A 126 -16.60 -16.60 -8.20
CA GLU A 126 -16.00 -17.59 -9.10
C GLU A 126 -16.83 -18.89 -9.16
N THR A 127 -17.21 -19.40 -7.98
CA THR A 127 -18.05 -20.60 -7.85
C THR A 127 -19.43 -20.42 -8.49
N LYS A 128 -20.07 -19.25 -8.29
CA LYS A 128 -21.42 -18.97 -8.82
C LYS A 128 -21.44 -18.81 -10.33
N VAL A 129 -20.38 -18.25 -10.91
CA VAL A 129 -20.33 -17.92 -12.35
C VAL A 129 -19.54 -18.91 -13.18
N GLY A 130 -18.91 -19.92 -12.55
CA GLY A 130 -18.08 -20.91 -13.24
C GLY A 130 -16.77 -20.33 -13.78
N ALA A 131 -16.24 -19.30 -13.12
CA ALA A 131 -14.96 -18.68 -13.45
C ALA A 131 -13.88 -19.08 -12.43
N VAL A 132 -12.62 -18.77 -12.74
CA VAL A 132 -11.47 -19.01 -11.85
C VAL A 132 -10.56 -17.79 -11.85
N ASN A 133 -9.83 -17.59 -10.76
CA ASN A 133 -8.76 -16.60 -10.62
C ASN A 133 -9.18 -15.12 -10.77
N ILE A 134 -10.47 -14.80 -10.62
CA ILE A 134 -10.98 -13.42 -10.60
C ILE A 134 -10.29 -12.63 -9.49
N GLY A 135 -10.16 -13.19 -8.28
CA GLY A 135 -9.53 -12.49 -7.16
C GLY A 135 -8.06 -12.13 -7.43
N ALA A 136 -7.29 -13.07 -7.99
CA ALA A 136 -5.90 -12.85 -8.35
C ALA A 136 -5.76 -11.83 -9.49
N GLN A 137 -6.59 -11.94 -10.53
CA GLN A 137 -6.60 -10.98 -11.65
C GLN A 137 -6.98 -9.57 -11.19
N ALA A 138 -7.95 -9.45 -10.29
CA ALA A 138 -8.34 -8.17 -9.72
C ALA A 138 -7.18 -7.53 -8.95
N LEU A 139 -6.45 -8.30 -8.15
CA LEU A 139 -5.30 -7.80 -7.41
C LEU A 139 -4.18 -7.32 -8.36
N SER A 140 -3.80 -8.14 -9.34
CA SER A 140 -2.83 -7.76 -10.38
C SER A 140 -3.26 -6.49 -11.11
N HIS A 141 -4.54 -6.38 -11.46
CA HIS A 141 -5.06 -5.21 -12.16
C HIS A 141 -4.97 -3.93 -11.30
N VAL A 142 -5.36 -4.00 -10.02
CA VAL A 142 -5.24 -2.87 -9.09
C VAL A 142 -3.78 -2.43 -8.96
N MET A 143 -2.86 -3.36 -8.73
CA MET A 143 -1.44 -3.06 -8.59
C MET A 143 -0.86 -2.40 -9.84
N LEU A 144 -1.15 -2.95 -11.02
CA LEU A 144 -0.71 -2.38 -12.30
C LEU A 144 -1.26 -0.98 -12.53
N THR A 145 -2.53 -0.75 -12.19
CA THR A 145 -3.18 0.55 -12.37
C THR A 145 -2.52 1.60 -11.49
N VAL A 146 -2.24 1.27 -10.23
CA VAL A 146 -1.58 2.18 -9.28
C VAL A 146 -0.14 2.46 -9.70
N ILE A 147 0.63 1.45 -10.12
CA ILE A 147 2.01 1.63 -10.61
C ILE A 147 2.02 2.54 -11.84
N ASP A 148 1.14 2.26 -12.82
CA ASP A 148 1.07 3.00 -14.08
C ASP A 148 0.58 4.45 -13.86
N GLU A 149 -0.26 4.71 -12.85
CA GLU A 149 -0.68 6.07 -12.46
C GLU A 149 0.47 6.84 -11.80
N LYS A 150 1.10 6.26 -10.77
CA LYS A 150 2.17 6.92 -10.00
C LYS A 150 3.47 7.13 -10.78
N TRP A 151 3.68 6.41 -11.89
CA TRP A 151 4.84 6.61 -12.75
C TRP A 151 4.62 7.70 -13.82
N LYS A 152 3.36 7.96 -14.20
CA LYS A 152 3.05 8.98 -15.23
C LYS A 152 3.11 10.40 -14.67
N ASP A 153 2.81 10.55 -13.38
CA ASP A 153 2.93 11.80 -12.62
C ASP A 153 4.40 12.13 -12.30
#